data_AF-A0A822IUJ5-F1
#
_entry.id   AF-A0A822IUJ5-F1
#
_cell.length_a   1.000
_cell.length_b   1.000
_cell.length_c   1.000
_cell.angle_alpha   90.00
_cell.angle_beta   90.00
_cell.angle_gamma   90.00
#
_symmetry.space_group_name_H-M   'P 1'
#
loop_
_entity.id
_entity.type
_entity.pdbx_description
1 polymer ?
#
loop_
_entity_poly.entity_id
_entity_poly.type
_entity_poly.pdbx_seq_one_letter_code
_entity_poly.pdbx_strand_id
1 'polypeptide(L)'
;MSIDEKIQSILADIANRGSVLIAFSGGVDSSVLAALAFRALGRKAIAVTADSQTLAPGELDCAKAVAKEIGISHKTIYYDELGEPGFAENPVDRCYHCKKGLIRELKKIAAEYDIKTIIEGTNISDLKNHRPGHRAVVEEEIYNPFVEFKVTKEEIREIARKLGLSVADKPSMACLSSRFPYGQTITAD
;
A
#
# COMPACT_ATOMS: atom_id res chain seq x y z
N MET A 1 -12.08 21.31 2.83
CA MET A 1 -10.62 21.50 2.93
C MET A 1 -10.06 21.53 1.53
N SER A 2 -9.17 22.47 1.24
CA SER A 2 -8.36 22.44 0.03
C SER A 2 -7.39 21.25 0.05
N ILE A 3 -6.81 20.91 -1.10
CA ILE A 3 -5.79 19.85 -1.18
C ILE A 3 -4.57 20.19 -0.33
N ASP A 4 -4.15 21.46 -0.33
CA ASP A 4 -2.99 21.89 0.45
C ASP A 4 -3.26 21.79 1.97
N GLU A 5 -4.49 22.12 2.42
CA GLU A 5 -4.92 21.90 3.81
C GLU A 5 -4.89 20.41 4.18
N LYS A 6 -5.41 19.53 3.32
CA LYS A 6 -5.37 18.07 3.52
C LYS A 6 -3.94 17.56 3.61
N ILE A 7 -3.04 18.01 2.73
CA ILE A 7 -1.61 17.66 2.78
C ILE A 7 -1.02 18.05 4.14
N GLN A 8 -1.25 19.28 4.61
CA GLN A 8 -0.70 19.73 5.90
C GLN A 8 -1.25 18.91 7.07
N SER A 9 -2.56 18.59 7.07
CA SER A 9 -3.16 17.76 8.12
C SER A 9 -2.58 16.34 8.13
N ILE A 10 -2.39 15.73 6.95
CA ILE A 10 -1.77 14.40 6.83
C ILE A 10 -0.32 14.42 7.31
N LEU A 11 0.46 15.44 6.93
CA LEU A 11 1.85 15.58 7.38
C LEU A 11 1.93 15.69 8.91
N ALA A 12 1.08 16.51 9.52
CA ALA A 12 1.03 16.67 10.97
C ALA A 12 0.61 15.38 11.69
N ASP A 13 -0.42 14.68 11.20
CA ASP A 13 -0.85 13.40 11.76
C ASP A 13 0.24 12.32 11.65
N ILE A 14 0.89 12.20 10.50
CA ILE A 14 2.00 11.25 10.35
C ILE A 14 3.17 11.62 11.27
N ALA A 15 3.52 12.90 11.39
CA ALA A 15 4.58 13.36 12.30
C ALA A 15 4.31 12.97 13.77
N ASN A 16 3.06 13.10 14.22
CA ASN A 16 2.64 12.76 15.58
C ASN A 16 2.75 11.26 15.92
N ARG A 17 2.86 10.39 14.91
CA ARG A 17 3.02 8.94 15.10
C ARG A 17 4.46 8.54 15.39
N GLY A 18 5.43 9.44 15.21
CA GLY A 18 6.83 9.24 15.54
C GLY A 18 7.61 8.40 14.52
N SER A 19 7.09 7.23 14.12
CA SER A 19 7.63 6.36 13.07
C SER A 19 6.51 5.59 12.37
N VAL A 20 6.68 5.32 11.08
CA VAL A 20 5.68 4.61 10.28
C VAL A 20 6.30 3.62 9.30
N LEU A 21 5.61 2.49 9.12
CA LEU A 21 5.88 1.53 8.06
C LEU A 21 4.79 1.68 7.00
N ILE A 22 5.17 1.88 5.74
CA ILE A 22 4.25 2.03 4.62
C ILE A 22 4.16 0.70 3.88
N ALA A 23 2.97 0.13 3.79
CA ALA A 23 2.68 -0.95 2.84
C ALA A 23 2.74 -0.37 1.42
N PHE A 24 3.80 -0.69 0.68
CA PHE A 24 4.19 0.06 -0.52
C PHE A 24 4.19 -0.83 -1.76
N SER A 25 3.28 -0.53 -2.71
CA SER A 25 3.16 -1.28 -3.97
C SER A 25 3.80 -0.59 -5.17
N GLY A 26 4.25 0.66 -5.03
CA GLY A 26 4.74 1.48 -6.14
C GLY A 26 3.63 2.10 -7.00
N GLY A 27 2.36 1.79 -6.72
CA GLY A 27 1.22 2.49 -7.31
C GLY A 27 1.02 3.88 -6.72
N VAL A 28 0.34 4.77 -7.46
CA VAL A 28 0.20 6.20 -7.12
C VAL A 28 -0.23 6.48 -5.68
N ASP A 29 -1.17 5.70 -5.14
CA ASP A 29 -1.67 5.90 -3.76
C ASP A 29 -0.57 5.65 -2.74
N SER A 30 0.08 4.48 -2.82
CA SER A 30 1.16 4.12 -1.90
C SER A 30 2.39 5.02 -2.05
N SER A 31 2.66 5.53 -3.26
CA SER A 31 3.78 6.43 -3.54
C SER A 31 3.55 7.84 -3.01
N VAL A 32 2.34 8.39 -3.14
CA VAL A 32 2.00 9.65 -2.49
C VAL A 32 2.07 9.50 -0.98
N LEU A 33 1.56 8.39 -0.44
CA LEU A 33 1.61 8.16 1.00
C LEU A 33 3.06 8.06 1.51
N ALA A 34 3.91 7.31 0.81
CA ALA A 34 5.34 7.20 1.12
C ALA A 34 6.05 8.55 1.03
N ALA A 35 5.75 9.37 0.02
CA ALA A 35 6.33 10.70 -0.14
C ALA A 35 5.92 11.66 0.99
N LEU A 36 4.64 11.66 1.37
CA LEU A 36 4.16 12.45 2.52
C LEU A 36 4.78 11.95 3.83
N ALA A 37 4.87 10.63 4.04
CA ALA A 37 5.50 10.07 5.22
C ALA A 37 6.99 10.42 5.32
N PHE A 38 7.73 10.32 4.21
CA PHE A 38 9.13 10.74 4.16
C PHE A 38 9.29 12.24 4.42
N ARG A 39 8.41 13.07 3.87
CA ARG A 39 8.42 14.51 4.12
C ARG A 39 8.14 14.86 5.60
N ALA A 40 7.29 14.10 6.28
CA ALA A 40 6.95 14.31 7.69
C ALA A 40 8.01 13.77 8.66
N LEU A 41 8.59 12.61 8.36
CA LEU A 41 9.38 11.82 9.31
C LEU A 41 10.82 11.50 8.88
N GLY A 42 11.18 11.80 7.63
CA GLY A 42 12.47 11.48 7.05
C GLY A 42 12.80 9.99 7.20
N ARG A 43 13.91 9.68 7.86
CA ARG A 43 14.40 8.31 8.09
C ARG A 43 13.53 7.47 9.04
N LYS A 44 12.56 8.06 9.73
CA LYS A 44 11.60 7.32 10.57
C LYS A 44 10.39 6.78 9.78
N ALA A 45 10.39 6.95 8.46
CA ALA A 45 9.46 6.32 7.54
C ALA A 45 10.17 5.24 6.70
N ILE A 46 9.62 4.04 6.65
CA ILE A 46 10.12 2.93 5.83
C ILE A 46 9.04 2.39 4.92
N ALA A 47 9.32 2.27 3.63
CA ALA A 47 8.45 1.62 2.66
C ALA A 47 8.79 0.15 2.52
N VAL A 48 7.78 -0.73 2.53
CA VAL A 48 7.96 -2.18 2.36
C VAL A 48 7.15 -2.68 1.18
N THR A 49 7.81 -3.33 0.23
CA THR A 49 7.16 -3.99 -0.92
C THR A 49 7.29 -5.50 -0.80
N ALA A 50 6.18 -6.20 -0.98
CA ALA A 50 6.17 -7.65 -1.12
C ALA A 50 6.47 -8.02 -2.58
N ASP A 51 7.52 -8.82 -2.76
CA ASP A 51 7.81 -9.56 -3.97
C ASP A 51 7.08 -10.90 -3.89
N SER A 52 6.16 -11.11 -4.82
CA SER A 52 5.15 -12.16 -4.74
C SER A 52 4.87 -12.73 -6.13
N GLN A 53 4.39 -13.97 -6.20
CA GLN A 53 4.24 -14.68 -7.49
C GLN A 53 3.18 -14.05 -8.40
N THR A 54 2.22 -13.34 -7.80
CA THR A 54 1.11 -12.70 -8.50
C THR A 54 1.32 -11.20 -8.73
N LEU A 55 2.52 -10.70 -8.41
CA LEU A 55 2.97 -9.37 -8.78
C LEU A 55 3.31 -9.35 -10.28
N ALA A 56 2.77 -8.37 -11.01
CA ALA A 56 3.04 -8.27 -12.44
C ALA A 56 4.53 -7.97 -12.71
N PRO A 57 5.12 -8.53 -13.80
CA PRO A 57 6.50 -8.26 -14.17
C PRO A 57 6.81 -6.75 -14.24
N GLY A 58 7.95 -6.36 -13.68
CA GLY A 58 8.39 -4.96 -13.64
C GLY A 58 7.76 -4.10 -12.54
N GLU A 59 6.67 -4.54 -11.87
CA GLU A 59 6.06 -3.73 -10.80
C GLU A 59 7.00 -3.57 -9.59
N LEU A 60 7.79 -4.60 -9.25
CA LEU A 60 8.79 -4.51 -8.19
C LEU A 60 9.89 -3.48 -8.52
N ASP A 61 10.37 -3.49 -9.76
CA ASP A 61 11.39 -2.55 -10.21
C ASP A 61 10.84 -1.12 -10.27
N CYS A 62 9.58 -0.95 -10.70
CA CYS A 62 8.88 0.33 -10.57
C CYS A 62 8.79 0.78 -9.11
N ALA A 63 8.41 -0.09 -8.17
CA ALA A 63 8.34 0.26 -6.76
C ALA A 63 9.71 0.71 -6.23
N LYS A 64 10.78 -0.05 -6.51
CA LYS A 64 12.16 0.32 -6.15
C LYS A 64 12.57 1.68 -6.74
N ALA A 65 12.25 1.92 -8.01
CA ALA A 65 12.57 3.18 -8.69
C ALA A 65 11.86 4.37 -8.03
N VAL A 66 10.58 4.23 -7.69
CA VAL A 66 9.79 5.30 -7.06
C VAL A 66 10.22 5.52 -5.61
N ALA A 67 10.56 4.47 -4.86
CA ALA A 67 11.10 4.66 -3.52
C ALA A 67 12.45 5.42 -3.55
N LYS A 68 13.31 5.11 -4.54
CA LYS A 68 14.55 5.86 -4.77
C LYS A 68 14.29 7.31 -5.17
N GLU A 69 13.31 7.56 -6.03
CA GLU A 69 12.86 8.90 -6.43
C GLU A 69 12.41 9.73 -5.21
N ILE A 70 11.66 9.12 -4.30
CA ILE A 70 11.22 9.75 -3.04
C ILE A 70 12.40 9.96 -2.07
N GLY A 71 13.42 9.10 -2.11
CA GLY A 71 14.52 9.06 -1.15
C GLY A 71 14.18 8.34 0.16
N ILE A 72 13.07 7.60 0.19
CA ILE A 72 12.63 6.84 1.37
C ILE A 72 13.41 5.53 1.50
N SER A 73 13.66 5.09 2.74
CA SER A 73 14.19 3.74 3.00
C SER A 73 13.20 2.70 2.47
N HIS A 74 13.69 1.77 1.65
CA HIS A 74 12.87 0.74 1.01
C HIS A 74 13.38 -0.66 1.36
N LYS A 75 12.46 -1.53 1.77
CA LYS A 75 12.74 -2.95 2.01
C LYS A 75 11.84 -3.79 1.11
N THR A 76 12.44 -4.76 0.44
CA THR A 76 11.70 -5.82 -0.24
C THR A 76 11.65 -7.05 0.65
N ILE A 77 10.49 -7.70 0.72
CA ILE A 77 10.32 -9.02 1.33
C ILE A 77 9.78 -9.98 0.29
N TYR A 78 10.18 -11.24 0.39
CA TYR A 78 9.47 -12.30 -0.33
C TYR A 78 8.19 -12.63 0.43
N TYR A 79 7.08 -12.75 -0.28
CA TYR A 79 5.78 -13.12 0.26
C TYR A 79 5.15 -14.18 -0.63
N ASP A 80 4.98 -15.38 -0.08
CA ASP A 80 4.34 -16.49 -0.78
C ASP A 80 2.83 -16.46 -0.54
N GLU A 81 2.12 -15.74 -1.40
CA GLU A 81 0.66 -15.65 -1.32
C GLU A 81 -0.04 -16.97 -1.70
N LEU A 82 0.61 -17.86 -2.46
CA LEU A 82 0.02 -19.16 -2.82
C LEU A 82 -0.02 -20.12 -1.63
N GLY A 83 0.89 -19.96 -0.67
CA GLY A 83 0.87 -20.68 0.60
C GLY A 83 -0.17 -20.17 1.60
N GLU A 84 -0.85 -19.05 1.33
CA GLU A 84 -1.84 -18.47 2.23
C GLU A 84 -3.18 -19.23 2.17
N PRO A 85 -3.69 -19.76 3.30
CA PRO A 85 -4.97 -20.44 3.32
C PRO A 85 -6.12 -19.53 2.82
N GLY A 86 -6.84 -19.98 1.79
CA GLY A 86 -7.95 -19.24 1.18
C GLY A 86 -7.54 -18.29 0.05
N PHE A 87 -6.28 -18.30 -0.38
CA PHE A 87 -5.85 -17.57 -1.56
C PHE A 87 -5.88 -18.43 -2.83
N ALA A 88 -5.18 -19.57 -2.82
CA ALA A 88 -4.97 -20.41 -4.00
C ALA A 88 -6.27 -21.04 -4.51
N GLU A 89 -7.25 -21.29 -3.65
CA GLU A 89 -8.60 -21.75 -4.04
C GLU A 89 -9.40 -20.68 -4.80
N ASN A 90 -8.88 -19.45 -4.84
CA ASN A 90 -9.42 -18.32 -5.57
C ASN A 90 -10.91 -18.02 -5.27
N PRO A 91 -11.35 -18.00 -3.99
CA PRO A 91 -12.69 -17.58 -3.65
C PRO A 91 -12.90 -16.09 -3.97
N VAL A 92 -14.16 -15.64 -3.92
CA VAL A 92 -14.53 -14.23 -4.12
C VAL A 92 -13.78 -13.28 -3.17
N ASP A 93 -13.35 -13.77 -2.02
CA ASP A 93 -12.60 -13.03 -1.01
C ASP A 93 -11.11 -13.42 -0.91
N ARG A 94 -10.49 -14.02 -1.94
CA ARG A 94 -9.03 -14.31 -1.95
C ARG A 94 -8.18 -13.11 -1.53
N CYS A 95 -8.60 -11.89 -1.91
CA CYS A 95 -7.89 -10.65 -1.60
C CYS A 95 -7.89 -10.34 -0.10
N TYR A 96 -8.90 -10.81 0.65
CA TYR A 96 -8.90 -10.73 2.11
C TYR A 96 -7.80 -11.60 2.70
N HIS A 97 -7.71 -12.87 2.28
CA HIS A 97 -6.71 -13.82 2.74
C HIS A 97 -5.29 -13.34 2.44
N CYS A 98 -5.03 -12.97 1.19
CA CYS A 98 -3.74 -12.41 0.77
C CYS A 98 -3.38 -11.12 1.52
N LYS A 99 -4.34 -10.20 1.74
CA LYS A 99 -4.05 -8.96 2.48
C LYS A 99 -3.77 -9.26 3.96
N LYS A 100 -4.50 -10.19 4.58
CA LYS A 100 -4.31 -10.60 5.97
C LYS A 100 -2.94 -11.26 6.19
N GLY A 101 -2.54 -12.16 5.30
CA GLY A 101 -1.18 -12.73 5.26
C GLY A 101 -0.10 -11.66 5.16
N LEU A 102 -0.23 -10.75 4.21
CA LEU A 102 0.74 -9.68 4.01
C LEU A 102 0.85 -8.78 5.24
N ILE A 103 -0.28 -8.39 5.86
CA ILE A 103 -0.28 -7.59 7.08
C ILE A 103 0.46 -8.31 8.22
N ARG A 104 0.33 -9.63 8.36
CA ARG A 104 1.08 -10.40 9.36
C ARG A 104 2.60 -10.26 9.15
N GLU A 105 3.08 -10.34 7.91
CA GLU A 105 4.50 -10.13 7.60
C GLU A 105 4.95 -8.68 7.86
N LEU A 106 4.13 -7.70 7.49
CA LEU A 106 4.41 -6.29 7.77
C LEU A 106 4.48 -5.99 9.28
N LYS A 107 3.63 -6.64 10.09
CA LYS A 107 3.66 -6.52 11.57
C LYS A 107 4.96 -7.07 12.17
N LYS A 108 5.51 -8.16 11.62
CA LYS A 108 6.83 -8.68 12.04
C LYS A 108 7.92 -7.65 11.77
N ILE A 109 7.95 -7.07 10.57
CA ILE A 109 8.92 -6.05 10.20
C ILE A 109 8.73 -4.80 11.06
N ALA A 110 7.49 -4.35 11.29
CA ALA A 110 7.23 -3.21 12.15
C ALA A 110 7.82 -3.43 13.56
N ALA A 111 7.67 -4.63 14.13
CA ALA A 111 8.26 -4.99 15.41
C ALA A 111 9.80 -4.99 15.40
N GLU A 112 10.45 -5.49 14.34
CA GLU A 112 11.91 -5.46 14.18
C GLU A 112 12.48 -4.02 14.20
N TYR A 113 11.71 -3.04 13.71
CA TYR A 113 12.12 -1.64 13.63
C TYR A 113 11.56 -0.76 14.76
N ASP A 114 10.89 -1.34 15.76
CA ASP A 114 10.17 -0.63 16.83
C ASP A 114 9.19 0.44 16.29
N ILE A 115 8.45 0.07 15.23
CA ILE A 115 7.44 0.90 14.58
C ILE A 115 6.06 0.44 15.02
N LYS A 116 5.28 1.36 15.59
CA LYS A 116 3.93 1.06 16.10
C LYS A 116 2.81 1.30 15.10
N THR A 117 3.06 2.10 14.07
CA THR A 117 2.04 2.43 13.06
C THR A 117 2.41 1.86 11.71
N ILE A 118 1.56 0.99 11.17
CA ILE A 118 1.58 0.61 9.76
C ILE A 118 0.50 1.41 9.04
N ILE A 119 0.85 1.97 7.88
CA ILE A 119 -0.06 2.74 7.04
C ILE A 119 -0.15 2.15 5.64
N GLU A 120 -1.33 2.20 5.02
CA GLU A 120 -1.50 1.87 3.60
C GLU A 120 -2.37 2.89 2.86
N GLY A 121 -2.22 2.92 1.53
CA GLY A 121 -2.81 3.94 0.64
C GLY A 121 -4.29 3.80 0.31
N THR A 122 -5.09 3.06 1.09
CA THR A 122 -6.56 3.04 0.87
C THR A 122 -7.12 4.45 1.01
N ASN A 123 -7.92 4.89 0.03
CA ASN A 123 -8.46 6.25 -0.07
C ASN A 123 -10.01 6.25 -0.07
N ILE A 124 -10.64 7.42 0.04
CA ILE A 124 -12.11 7.48 0.22
C ILE A 124 -12.89 7.01 -1.03
N SER A 125 -12.29 7.11 -2.23
CA SER A 125 -12.90 6.61 -3.47
C SER A 125 -12.93 5.08 -3.51
N ASP A 126 -11.99 4.41 -2.85
CA ASP A 126 -11.91 2.95 -2.80
C ASP A 126 -13.04 2.31 -1.98
N LEU A 127 -13.56 3.02 -0.97
CA LEU A 127 -14.59 2.51 -0.05
C LEU A 127 -15.95 2.27 -0.72
N LYS A 128 -16.15 2.78 -1.94
CA LYS A 128 -17.38 2.58 -2.73
C LYS A 128 -17.40 1.24 -3.48
N ASN A 129 -16.26 0.55 -3.56
CA ASN A 129 -16.10 -0.66 -4.35
C ASN A 129 -16.09 -1.91 -3.47
N HIS A 130 -16.48 -3.06 -4.04
CA HIS A 130 -16.27 -4.34 -3.37
C HIS A 130 -14.77 -4.65 -3.28
N ARG A 131 -14.19 -4.48 -2.09
CA ARG A 131 -12.75 -4.71 -1.82
C ARG A 131 -12.58 -5.64 -0.62
N PRO A 132 -12.63 -6.97 -0.81
CA PRO A 132 -12.45 -7.94 0.28
C PRO A 132 -11.17 -7.71 1.09
N GLY A 133 -10.09 -7.27 0.43
CA GLY A 133 -8.83 -6.92 1.10
C GLY A 133 -8.98 -5.83 2.16
N HIS A 134 -9.87 -4.86 1.98
CA HIS A 134 -10.07 -3.78 2.96
C HIS A 134 -10.64 -4.30 4.29
N ARG A 135 -11.39 -5.40 4.29
CA ARG A 135 -11.83 -6.06 5.52
C ARG A 135 -10.66 -6.44 6.42
N ALA A 136 -9.57 -6.97 5.85
CA ALA A 136 -8.36 -7.32 6.62
C ALA A 136 -7.65 -6.08 7.17
N VAL A 137 -7.66 -4.96 6.43
CA VAL A 137 -7.05 -3.69 6.86
C VAL A 137 -7.75 -3.15 8.11
N VAL A 138 -9.09 -3.21 8.13
CA VAL A 138 -9.91 -2.79 9.28
C VAL A 138 -9.72 -3.74 10.46
N GLU A 139 -9.81 -5.06 10.25
CA GLU A 139 -9.65 -6.05 11.33
C GLU A 139 -8.28 -5.99 12.00
N GLU A 140 -7.24 -5.69 11.23
CA GLU A 140 -5.86 -5.65 11.72
C GLU A 140 -5.41 -4.27 12.20
N GLU A 141 -6.34 -3.30 12.24
CA GLU A 141 -6.15 -1.92 12.70
C GLU A 141 -5.04 -1.17 11.93
N ILE A 142 -4.94 -1.42 10.62
CA ILE A 142 -3.99 -0.72 9.75
C ILE A 142 -4.52 0.68 9.45
N TYR A 143 -3.68 1.69 9.64
CA TYR A 143 -4.12 3.07 9.55
C TYR A 143 -4.17 3.57 8.09
N ASN A 144 -5.23 4.30 7.74
CA ASN A 144 -5.46 4.83 6.39
C ASN A 144 -5.60 6.36 6.42
N PRO A 145 -4.50 7.12 6.31
CA PRO A 145 -4.56 8.59 6.34
C PRO A 145 -5.50 9.16 5.27
N PHE A 146 -5.54 8.58 4.07
CA PHE A 146 -6.39 9.08 3.01
C PHE A 146 -7.89 8.83 3.25
N VAL A 147 -8.25 7.81 4.03
CA VAL A 147 -9.64 7.64 4.49
C VAL A 147 -9.97 8.68 5.56
N GLU A 148 -9.09 8.82 6.57
CA GLU A 148 -9.26 9.76 7.69
C GLU A 148 -9.47 11.20 7.20
N PHE A 149 -8.61 11.66 6.29
CA PHE A 149 -8.66 13.01 5.73
C PHE A 149 -9.52 13.12 4.46
N LYS A 150 -10.33 12.08 4.15
CA LYS A 150 -11.29 12.05 3.02
C LYS A 150 -10.65 12.45 1.69
N VAL A 151 -9.46 11.92 1.41
CA VAL A 151 -8.72 12.16 0.17
C VAL A 151 -9.24 11.25 -0.93
N THR A 152 -9.64 11.82 -2.07
CA THR A 152 -10.10 11.06 -3.23
C THR A 152 -8.94 10.60 -4.11
N LYS A 153 -9.21 9.65 -5.01
CA LYS A 153 -8.23 9.19 -6.00
C LYS A 153 -7.72 10.32 -6.90
N GLU A 154 -8.61 11.23 -7.29
CA GLU A 154 -8.28 12.39 -8.12
C GLU A 154 -7.34 13.35 -7.39
N GLU A 155 -7.64 13.64 -6.11
CA GLU A 155 -6.78 14.45 -5.26
C GLU A 155 -5.42 13.79 -5.07
N ILE A 156 -5.34 12.46 -4.89
CA ILE A 156 -4.06 11.74 -4.83
C ILE A 156 -3.23 11.96 -6.11
N ARG A 157 -3.83 11.87 -7.30
CA ARG A 157 -3.11 12.14 -8.55
C ARG A 157 -2.64 13.59 -8.65
N GLU A 158 -3.44 14.54 -8.16
CA GLU A 158 -3.02 15.94 -8.08
C GLU A 158 -1.85 16.14 -7.11
N ILE A 159 -1.90 15.51 -5.93
CA ILE A 159 -0.81 15.52 -4.95
C ILE A 159 0.45 14.90 -5.58
N ALA A 160 0.32 13.77 -6.30
CA ALA A 160 1.44 13.14 -7.00
C ALA A 160 2.11 14.11 -8.00
N ARG A 161 1.32 14.84 -8.79
CA ARG A 161 1.84 15.88 -9.70
C ARG A 161 2.52 17.03 -8.95
N LYS A 162 1.90 17.54 -7.88
CA LYS A 162 2.47 18.59 -7.03
C LYS A 162 3.80 18.18 -6.39
N LEU A 163 3.96 16.90 -6.06
CA LEU A 163 5.19 16.32 -5.51
C LEU A 163 6.21 15.92 -6.60
N GLY A 164 5.87 16.07 -7.89
CA GLY A 164 6.74 15.70 -9.00
C GLY A 164 6.92 14.19 -9.19
N LEU A 165 6.00 13.36 -8.66
CA LEU A 165 6.13 11.90 -8.71
C LEU A 165 5.86 11.36 -10.12
N SER A 166 6.78 10.55 -10.63
CA SER A 166 6.69 9.89 -11.94
C SER A 166 5.44 9.01 -12.14
N VAL A 167 4.85 8.54 -11.03
CA VAL A 167 3.66 7.66 -11.03
C VAL A 167 2.33 8.39 -11.05
N ALA A 168 2.30 9.71 -11.16
CA ALA A 168 1.07 10.50 -11.08
C ALA A 168 -0.02 10.04 -12.08
N ASP A 169 0.40 9.60 -13.27
CA ASP A 169 -0.47 9.09 -14.33
C ASP A 169 -0.36 7.57 -14.54
N LYS A 170 0.38 6.87 -13.68
CA LYS A 170 0.48 5.40 -13.74
C LYS A 170 -0.93 4.79 -13.58
N PRO A 171 -1.36 3.88 -14.48
CA PRO A 171 -2.62 3.17 -14.34
C PRO A 171 -2.54 2.19 -13.16
N SER A 172 -3.69 1.93 -12.52
CA SER A 172 -3.77 0.91 -11.48
C SER A 172 -3.57 -0.48 -12.09
N MET A 173 -2.58 -1.23 -11.59
CA MET A 173 -2.37 -2.62 -11.97
C MET A 173 -3.05 -3.54 -10.95
N ALA A 174 -3.93 -4.42 -11.44
CA ALA A 174 -4.49 -5.48 -10.63
C ALA A 174 -3.47 -6.62 -10.44
N CYS A 175 -3.62 -7.38 -9.35
CA CYS A 175 -2.90 -8.63 -9.09
C CYS A 175 -3.15 -9.66 -10.23
N LEU A 176 -2.14 -10.43 -10.63
CA LEU A 176 -2.25 -11.39 -11.75
C LEU A 176 -3.36 -12.42 -11.53
N SER A 177 -3.67 -12.79 -10.29
CA SER A 177 -4.78 -13.67 -9.94
C SER A 177 -6.15 -13.15 -10.40
N SER A 178 -6.31 -11.85 -10.65
CA SER A 178 -7.58 -11.30 -11.18
C SER A 178 -7.86 -11.71 -12.62
N ARG A 179 -6.93 -12.38 -13.30
CA ARG A 179 -7.11 -12.87 -14.67
C ARG A 179 -7.75 -14.26 -14.71
N PHE A 180 -7.93 -14.89 -13.54
CA PHE A 180 -8.58 -16.19 -13.40
C PHE A 180 -10.01 -16.00 -12.84
N PRO A 181 -11.02 -16.70 -13.41
CA PRO A 181 -12.35 -16.77 -12.83
C PRO A 181 -12.32 -17.26 -11.38
N TYR A 182 -13.20 -16.73 -10.53
CA TYR A 182 -13.32 -17.21 -9.15
C TYR A 182 -13.62 -18.71 -9.10
N GLY A 183 -13.05 -19.39 -8.10
CA GLY A 183 -13.14 -20.84 -7.90
C GLY A 183 -12.15 -21.65 -8.74
N GLN A 184 -11.48 -21.04 -9.71
CA GLN A 184 -10.37 -21.70 -10.40
C GLN A 184 -9.11 -21.62 -9.55
N THR A 185 -8.60 -22.78 -9.13
CA THR A 185 -7.35 -22.89 -8.38
C THR A 185 -6.20 -22.19 -9.10
N ILE A 186 -5.42 -21.42 -8.34
CA ILE A 186 -4.23 -20.71 -8.81
C ILE A 186 -3.00 -21.51 -8.40
N THR A 187 -2.16 -21.80 -9.39
CA THR A 187 -0.87 -22.47 -9.25
C THR A 187 0.26 -21.54 -9.67
N ALA A 188 1.51 -21.92 -9.36
CA ALA A 188 2.69 -21.20 -9.82
C ALA A 188 2.94 -21.38 -11.34
N ASP A 189 2.60 -22.56 -11.86
CA ASP A 189 2.57 -22.90 -13.30
C ASP A 189 1.29 -22.34 -13.97
#